data_AF-A0A1Y0I6I6-F1
#
_entry.id   AF-A0A1Y0I6I6-F1
#
_cell.length_a   1.000
_cell.length_b   1.000
_cell.length_c   1.000
_cell.angle_alpha   90.00
_cell.angle_beta   90.00
_cell.angle_gamma   90.00
#
_symmetry.space_group_name_H-M   'P 1'
#
loop_
_entity.id
_entity.type
_entity.pdbx_description
1 polymer ?
#
loop_
_entity_poly.entity_id
_entity_poly.type
_entity_poly.pdbx_seq_one_letter_code
_entity_poly.pdbx_strand_id
1 'polypeptide(L)'
;MAKLILTDDDQGKEVRLNAGANFELIGTSGVDRIVVAAGANANLNLLGGDDLVTIEGNAGDYTVQAQGLSVIFTFSDSTTVTVPVSTSATRSITFGSGETLGLELDLDQGAIVLGSQVLSSEPETVTAEGGTSTETTSLDGEGTDNTAEVISASTDSFEFSDSFAVANNVEITGFGSDDSLTFSGVTFADLEQSYVSDGTSASITLNNNGIVSSVELVGVGGSALTLDAFNALSVGDIGVA
;
A
#
# COMPACT_ATOMS: atom_id res chain seq x y z
N MET A 1 -10.29 29.66 -15.60
CA MET A 1 -9.80 28.39 -16.14
C MET A 1 -8.44 28.64 -16.75
N ALA A 2 -7.40 27.98 -16.26
CA ALA A 2 -6.04 28.07 -16.75
C ALA A 2 -5.72 26.84 -17.60
N LYS A 3 -4.98 27.04 -18.69
CA LYS A 3 -4.51 25.95 -19.56
C LYS A 3 -3.00 25.81 -19.38
N LEU A 4 -2.54 24.59 -19.13
CA LEU A 4 -1.14 24.24 -19.04
C LEU A 4 -0.80 23.18 -20.09
N ILE A 5 0.33 23.35 -20.76
CA ILE A 5 0.84 22.40 -21.74
C ILE A 5 2.19 21.96 -21.22
N LEU A 6 2.32 20.67 -20.93
CA LEU A 6 3.60 20.06 -20.58
C LEU A 6 4.22 19.52 -21.85
N THR A 7 5.48 19.84 -22.08
CA THR A 7 6.27 19.33 -23.21
C THR A 7 7.35 18.41 -22.69
N ASP A 8 8.04 17.72 -23.60
CA ASP A 8 9.16 16.86 -23.23
C ASP A 8 10.30 17.63 -22.52
N ASP A 9 10.36 18.96 -22.63
CA ASP A 9 11.31 19.81 -21.90
C ASP A 9 11.00 19.90 -20.39
N ASP A 10 9.80 19.51 -19.97
CA ASP A 10 9.33 19.47 -18.58
C ASP A 10 9.40 18.08 -17.96
N GLN A 11 9.88 17.09 -18.71
CA GLN A 11 10.03 15.71 -18.24
C GLN A 11 10.74 15.64 -16.88
N GLY A 12 10.12 14.92 -15.95
CA GLY A 12 10.60 14.70 -14.59
C GLY A 12 10.47 15.91 -13.65
N LYS A 13 10.04 17.08 -14.15
CA LYS A 13 9.75 18.23 -13.29
C LYS A 13 8.38 18.04 -12.65
N GLU A 14 8.28 18.53 -11.42
CA GLU A 14 7.01 18.60 -10.72
C GLU A 14 6.21 19.83 -11.15
N VAL A 15 4.95 19.60 -11.47
CA VAL A 15 3.98 20.62 -11.84
C VAL A 15 2.83 20.58 -10.83
N ARG A 16 2.60 21.69 -10.15
CA ARG A 16 1.58 21.80 -9.10
C ARG A 16 0.34 22.58 -9.55
N LEU A 17 -0.83 21.97 -9.40
CA LEU A 17 -2.15 22.58 -9.63
C LEU A 17 -2.77 22.97 -8.28
N ASN A 18 -2.91 24.28 -8.03
CA ASN A 18 -3.32 24.80 -6.72
C ASN A 18 -4.84 24.81 -6.51
N ALA A 19 -5.29 24.70 -5.25
CA ALA A 19 -6.70 24.75 -4.88
C ALA A 19 -7.41 26.05 -5.34
N GLY A 20 -8.73 25.97 -5.56
CA GLY A 20 -9.58 27.13 -5.89
C GLY A 20 -9.46 27.65 -7.33
N ALA A 21 -8.67 26.98 -8.17
CA ALA A 21 -8.60 27.25 -9.61
C ALA A 21 -9.05 26.03 -10.43
N ASN A 22 -9.42 26.30 -11.69
CA ASN A 22 -9.81 25.28 -12.66
C ASN A 22 -8.70 25.15 -13.71
N PHE A 23 -8.16 23.95 -13.89
CA PHE A 23 -7.06 23.65 -14.81
C PHE A 23 -7.49 22.71 -15.93
N GLU A 24 -6.96 22.97 -17.11
CA GLU A 24 -6.89 22.01 -18.20
C GLU A 24 -5.39 21.77 -18.46
N LEU A 25 -4.94 20.53 -18.29
CA LEU A 25 -3.55 20.14 -18.50
C LEU A 25 -3.46 19.23 -19.72
N ILE A 26 -2.53 19.53 -20.62
CA ILE A 26 -2.27 18.73 -21.82
C ILE A 26 -0.81 18.32 -21.78
N GLY A 27 -0.54 17.02 -21.67
CA GLY A 27 0.83 16.46 -21.69
C GLY A 27 1.28 16.07 -23.09
N THR A 28 2.57 15.77 -23.24
CA THR A 28 3.15 15.11 -24.43
C THR A 28 3.56 13.68 -24.09
N SER A 29 4.54 13.11 -24.80
CA SER A 29 5.07 11.77 -24.54
C SER A 29 6.11 11.72 -23.41
N GLY A 30 6.59 12.87 -22.95
CA GLY A 30 7.44 12.98 -21.76
C GLY A 30 6.74 12.42 -20.53
N VAL A 31 7.53 12.01 -19.54
CA VAL A 31 7.03 11.55 -18.24
C VAL A 31 7.01 12.73 -17.29
N ASP A 32 5.82 13.15 -16.90
CA ASP A 32 5.59 14.31 -16.04
C ASP A 32 5.21 13.89 -14.61
N ARG A 33 5.53 14.75 -13.64
CA ARG A 33 5.10 14.59 -12.25
C ARG A 33 4.08 15.68 -11.94
N ILE A 34 2.83 15.31 -11.77
CA ILE A 34 1.71 16.25 -11.62
C ILE A 34 1.17 16.13 -10.21
N VAL A 35 1.17 17.23 -9.46
CA VAL A 35 0.59 17.29 -8.12
C VAL A 35 -0.66 18.16 -8.17
N VAL A 36 -1.80 17.57 -7.86
CA VAL A 36 -3.10 18.22 -7.78
C VAL A 36 -3.46 18.43 -6.33
N ALA A 37 -3.51 19.69 -5.90
CA ALA A 37 -3.87 20.01 -4.52
C ALA A 37 -5.33 19.64 -4.23
N ALA A 38 -5.63 19.25 -2.99
CA ALA A 38 -7.00 19.07 -2.51
C ALA A 38 -7.81 20.35 -2.75
N GLY A 39 -9.03 20.23 -3.29
CA GLY A 39 -9.86 21.39 -3.63
C GLY A 39 -9.51 22.07 -4.96
N ALA A 40 -8.68 21.45 -5.81
CA ALA A 40 -8.44 21.90 -7.19
C ALA A 40 -9.41 21.20 -8.16
N ASN A 41 -9.85 21.92 -9.20
CA ASN A 41 -10.53 21.29 -10.34
C ASN A 41 -9.54 21.12 -11.48
N ALA A 42 -9.34 19.90 -11.95
CA ALA A 42 -8.40 19.63 -13.03
C ALA A 42 -8.96 18.61 -14.03
N ASN A 43 -8.79 18.92 -15.32
CA ASN A 43 -8.98 17.95 -16.39
C ASN A 43 -7.61 17.67 -17.01
N LEU A 44 -7.13 16.45 -16.84
CA LEU A 44 -5.84 16.03 -17.35
C LEU A 44 -6.04 15.33 -18.70
N ASN A 45 -5.25 15.72 -19.69
CA ASN A 45 -5.15 15.05 -20.97
C ASN A 45 -3.69 14.63 -21.16
N LEU A 46 -3.37 13.51 -20.54
CA LEU A 46 -2.03 12.96 -20.41
C LEU A 46 -1.76 12.05 -21.60
N LEU A 47 -0.92 12.52 -22.52
CA LEU A 47 -0.57 11.80 -23.76
C LEU A 47 0.63 10.84 -23.57
N GLY A 48 1.11 10.68 -22.33
CA GLY A 48 2.15 9.73 -21.90
C GLY A 48 1.59 8.56 -21.09
N GLY A 49 2.25 7.40 -21.21
CA GLY A 49 1.87 6.17 -20.50
C GLY A 49 2.26 6.13 -19.03
N ASP A 50 3.24 6.94 -18.61
CA ASP A 50 3.95 6.79 -17.34
C ASP A 50 3.89 8.03 -16.44
N ASP A 51 3.00 8.99 -16.73
CA ASP A 51 2.87 10.21 -15.91
C ASP A 51 2.48 9.85 -14.47
N LEU A 52 3.18 10.43 -13.49
CA LEU A 52 2.87 10.26 -12.07
C LEU A 52 1.91 11.36 -11.64
N VAL A 53 0.71 10.99 -11.19
CA VAL A 53 -0.29 11.93 -10.71
C VAL A 53 -0.46 11.77 -9.21
N THR A 54 -0.09 12.79 -8.45
CA THR A 54 -0.39 12.88 -7.03
C THR A 54 -1.65 13.72 -6.85
N ILE A 55 -2.65 13.19 -6.16
CA ILE A 55 -3.86 13.91 -5.76
C ILE A 55 -3.80 14.07 -4.24
N GLU A 56 -3.61 15.28 -3.74
CA GLU A 56 -3.48 15.51 -2.30
C GLU A 56 -4.81 15.31 -1.56
N GLY A 57 -4.77 14.87 -0.31
CA GLY A 57 -5.93 14.43 0.46
C GLY A 57 -5.93 12.92 0.65
N ASN A 58 -6.65 12.40 1.66
CA ASN A 58 -6.66 10.96 1.91
C ASN A 58 -7.56 10.26 0.88
N ALA A 59 -7.26 9.01 0.52
CA ALA A 59 -8.09 8.22 -0.40
C ALA A 59 -9.58 8.22 0.03
N GLY A 60 -9.86 8.03 1.33
CA GLY A 60 -11.21 8.06 1.88
C GLY A 60 -11.96 9.40 1.78
N ASP A 61 -11.27 10.49 1.44
CA ASP A 61 -11.91 11.79 1.18
C ASP A 61 -12.42 11.91 -0.27
N TYR A 62 -12.15 10.90 -1.12
CA TYR A 62 -12.50 10.85 -2.52
C TYR A 62 -13.55 9.78 -2.83
N THR A 63 -14.46 10.11 -3.74
CA THR A 63 -15.20 9.12 -4.53
C THR A 63 -14.63 9.06 -5.94
N VAL A 64 -14.63 7.88 -6.54
CA VAL A 64 -14.19 7.63 -7.90
C VAL A 64 -15.33 7.08 -8.75
N GLN A 65 -15.31 7.38 -10.04
CA GLN A 65 -16.19 6.78 -11.03
C GLN A 65 -15.49 6.72 -12.38
N ALA A 66 -15.73 5.65 -13.14
CA ALA A 66 -15.30 5.52 -14.52
C ALA A 66 -16.27 6.24 -15.46
N GLN A 67 -15.74 7.09 -16.34
CA GLN A 67 -16.50 7.73 -17.41
C GLN A 67 -15.75 7.60 -18.74
N GLY A 68 -16.16 6.61 -19.54
CA GLY A 68 -15.46 6.29 -20.79
C GLY A 68 -14.07 5.72 -20.51
N LEU A 69 -13.02 6.35 -21.05
CA LEU A 69 -11.61 5.99 -20.80
C LEU A 69 -10.95 6.97 -19.81
N SER A 70 -11.71 7.44 -18.84
CA SER A 70 -11.24 8.37 -17.82
C SER A 70 -11.88 8.04 -16.48
N VAL A 71 -11.20 8.40 -15.42
CA VAL A 71 -11.70 8.32 -14.05
C VAL A 71 -11.87 9.71 -13.50
N ILE A 72 -12.99 9.94 -12.82
CA ILE A 72 -13.28 11.19 -12.12
C ILE A 72 -13.12 10.93 -10.63
N PHE A 73 -12.12 11.56 -10.03
CA PHE A 73 -11.95 11.68 -8.59
C PHE A 73 -12.72 12.91 -8.13
N THR A 74 -13.68 12.73 -7.22
CA THR A 74 -14.46 13.81 -6.62
C THR A 74 -14.10 13.91 -5.14
N PHE A 75 -13.57 15.05 -4.72
CA PHE A 75 -13.22 15.30 -3.33
C PHE A 75 -14.49 15.61 -2.51
N SER A 76 -14.39 15.50 -1.18
CA SER A 76 -15.48 15.80 -0.24
C SER A 76 -16.12 17.19 -0.39
N ASP A 77 -15.40 18.15 -0.97
CA ASP A 77 -15.89 19.51 -1.27
C ASP A 77 -16.53 19.67 -2.67
N SER A 78 -16.75 18.56 -3.38
CA SER A 78 -17.27 18.47 -4.76
C SER A 78 -16.33 18.97 -5.87
N THR A 79 -15.07 19.27 -5.58
CA THR A 79 -14.08 19.50 -6.63
C THR A 79 -13.67 18.20 -7.30
N THR A 80 -13.32 18.28 -8.58
CA THR A 80 -13.10 17.10 -9.42
C THR A 80 -11.76 17.11 -10.13
N VAL A 81 -11.10 15.95 -10.15
CA VAL A 81 -9.93 15.66 -10.98
C VAL A 81 -10.30 14.57 -11.97
N THR A 82 -10.22 14.85 -13.26
CA THR A 82 -10.40 13.86 -14.32
C THR A 82 -9.04 13.40 -14.82
N VAL A 83 -8.79 12.10 -14.75
CA VAL A 83 -7.55 11.45 -15.18
C VAL A 83 -7.87 10.44 -16.28
N PRO A 84 -7.21 10.48 -17.45
CA PRO A 84 -7.42 9.50 -18.50
C PRO A 84 -6.76 8.19 -18.11
N VAL A 85 -7.33 7.07 -18.52
CA VAL A 85 -6.80 5.74 -18.21
C VAL A 85 -5.80 5.32 -19.29
N SER A 86 -4.74 4.64 -18.86
CA SER A 86 -3.75 4.03 -19.75
C SER A 86 -3.95 2.51 -19.79
N THR A 87 -3.50 1.86 -20.85
CA THR A 87 -3.38 0.38 -20.89
C THR A 87 -2.06 -0.12 -20.26
N SER A 88 -1.35 0.76 -19.53
CA SER A 88 -0.10 0.47 -18.84
C SER A 88 -0.28 0.74 -17.35
N ALA A 89 0.00 -0.26 -16.51
CA ALA A 89 -0.04 -0.22 -15.04
C ALA A 89 0.86 0.84 -14.40
N THR A 90 1.66 1.56 -15.19
CA THR A 90 2.63 2.54 -14.73
C THR A 90 2.02 3.89 -14.36
N ARG A 91 0.81 4.19 -14.83
CA ARG A 91 0.05 5.36 -14.37
C ARG A 91 -0.34 5.13 -12.92
N SER A 92 0.18 5.97 -12.03
CA SER A 92 -0.08 5.84 -10.60
C SER A 92 -0.73 7.09 -10.02
N ILE A 93 -1.63 6.88 -9.08
CA ILE A 93 -2.35 7.86 -8.29
C ILE A 93 -1.81 7.80 -6.87
N THR A 94 -1.04 8.81 -6.47
CA THR A 94 -0.59 8.93 -5.09
C THR A 94 -1.53 9.83 -4.30
N PHE A 95 -2.04 9.37 -3.18
CA PHE A 95 -2.85 10.16 -2.25
C PHE A 95 -1.97 10.91 -1.24
N GLY A 96 -2.52 11.94 -0.60
CA GLY A 96 -1.81 12.77 0.38
C GLY A 96 -1.29 12.01 1.61
N SER A 97 -1.80 10.80 1.87
CA SER A 97 -1.31 9.86 2.89
C SER A 97 -0.02 9.13 2.48
N GLY A 98 0.41 9.24 1.22
CA GLY A 98 1.57 8.53 0.64
C GLY A 98 1.21 7.23 -0.06
N GLU A 99 -0.01 6.75 0.09
CA GLU A 99 -0.55 5.58 -0.61
C GLU A 99 -0.55 5.80 -2.13
N THR A 100 -0.20 4.78 -2.92
CA THR A 100 -0.10 4.89 -4.38
C THR A 100 -0.79 3.72 -5.06
N LEU A 101 -1.80 4.03 -5.89
CA LEU A 101 -2.60 3.05 -6.64
C LEU A 101 -2.32 3.12 -8.13
N GLY A 102 -2.19 1.97 -8.80
CA GLY A 102 -2.14 1.92 -10.26
C GLY A 102 -3.50 2.29 -10.85
N LEU A 103 -3.55 3.08 -11.92
CA LEU A 103 -4.77 3.40 -12.66
C LEU A 103 -4.66 2.90 -14.10
N GLU A 104 -5.35 1.80 -14.41
CA GLU A 104 -5.22 1.16 -15.72
C GLU A 104 -6.53 0.60 -16.28
N LEU A 105 -6.51 0.35 -17.60
CA LEU A 105 -7.49 -0.49 -18.26
C LEU A 105 -6.96 -1.93 -18.23
N ASP A 106 -7.47 -2.74 -17.31
CA ASP A 106 -7.20 -4.15 -17.26
C ASP A 106 -7.84 -4.83 -18.49
N LEU A 107 -6.99 -5.32 -19.40
CA LEU A 107 -7.42 -5.95 -20.65
C LEU A 107 -7.93 -7.38 -20.46
N ASP A 108 -7.55 -8.05 -19.37
CA ASP A 108 -8.01 -9.39 -19.04
C ASP A 108 -9.43 -9.34 -18.44
N GLN A 109 -9.69 -8.36 -17.57
CA GLN A 109 -11.02 -8.11 -17.01
C GLN A 109 -11.91 -7.25 -17.93
N GLY A 110 -11.31 -6.50 -18.86
CA GLY A 110 -12.01 -5.55 -19.73
C GLY A 110 -12.61 -4.37 -18.97
N ALA A 111 -11.97 -3.97 -17.86
CA ALA A 111 -12.48 -2.96 -16.93
C ALA A 111 -11.40 -1.95 -16.52
N ILE A 112 -11.83 -0.76 -16.10
CA ILE A 112 -10.92 0.22 -15.50
C ILE A 112 -10.71 -0.16 -14.05
N VAL A 113 -9.46 -0.23 -13.61
CA VAL A 113 -9.10 -0.55 -12.23
C VAL A 113 -8.27 0.58 -11.62
N LEU A 114 -8.47 0.80 -10.32
CA LEU A 114 -7.64 1.65 -9.47
C LEU A 114 -7.08 0.76 -8.35
N GLY A 115 -5.81 0.36 -8.45
CA GLY A 115 -5.32 -0.81 -7.74
C GLY A 115 -6.09 -2.05 -8.19
N SER A 116 -6.58 -2.85 -7.26
CA SER A 116 -7.52 -3.96 -7.47
C SER A 116 -8.99 -3.53 -7.59
N GLN A 117 -9.33 -2.27 -7.30
CA GLN A 117 -10.71 -1.81 -7.33
C GLN A 117 -11.20 -1.68 -8.77
N VAL A 118 -12.13 -2.54 -9.18
CA VAL A 118 -12.83 -2.44 -10.46
C VAL A 118 -13.85 -1.30 -10.41
N LEU A 119 -13.60 -0.25 -11.20
CA LEU A 119 -14.41 0.95 -11.17
C LEU A 119 -15.70 0.82 -11.98
N SER A 120 -16.80 1.30 -11.41
CA SER A 120 -18.09 1.39 -12.09
C SER A 120 -18.39 2.79 -12.64
N SER A 121 -19.49 2.94 -13.38
CA SER A 121 -19.97 4.25 -13.84
C SER A 121 -20.66 5.07 -12.75
N GLU A 122 -20.88 4.49 -11.57
CA GLU A 122 -21.48 5.16 -10.43
C GLU A 122 -20.37 5.60 -9.46
N PRO A 123 -20.57 6.69 -8.69
CA PRO A 123 -19.63 7.07 -7.64
C PRO A 123 -19.50 5.99 -6.58
N GLU A 124 -18.26 5.60 -6.30
CA GLU A 124 -17.88 4.68 -5.24
C GLU A 124 -16.73 5.28 -4.44
N THR A 125 -16.58 4.90 -3.18
CA THR A 125 -15.44 5.35 -2.35
C THR A 125 -14.15 4.76 -2.90
N VAL A 126 -13.05 5.51 -2.84
CA VAL A 126 -11.73 4.92 -3.13
C VAL A 126 -11.43 3.88 -2.06
N THR A 127 -11.21 2.66 -2.50
CA THR A 127 -10.67 1.59 -1.68
C THR A 127 -9.17 1.74 -1.73
N ALA A 128 -8.60 2.17 -0.61
CA ALA A 128 -7.17 2.27 -0.48
C ALA A 128 -6.53 0.87 -0.60
N GLU A 129 -5.49 0.72 -1.41
CA GLU A 129 -4.59 -0.44 -1.32
C GLU A 129 -3.42 -0.07 -0.39
N GLY A 130 -3.71 -0.11 0.91
CA GLY A 130 -2.99 -1.00 1.82
C GLY A 130 -4.01 -2.05 2.24
N GLY A 131 -3.72 -3.33 2.06
CA GLY A 131 -4.70 -4.37 1.69
C GLY A 131 -6.01 -4.38 2.50
N THR A 132 -7.16 -4.44 1.81
CA THR A 132 -8.47 -4.61 2.49
C THR A 132 -8.99 -6.05 2.51
N SER A 133 -8.29 -7.01 1.88
CA SER A 133 -8.42 -8.40 2.33
C SER A 133 -7.32 -8.59 3.37
N THR A 134 -7.69 -8.47 4.64
CA THR A 134 -6.82 -8.93 5.71
C THR A 134 -6.83 -10.45 5.64
N GLU A 135 -5.79 -11.02 5.04
CA GLU A 135 -5.63 -12.46 4.94
C GLU A 135 -5.18 -12.98 6.31
N THR A 136 -6.08 -13.69 6.99
CA THR A 136 -5.71 -14.37 8.23
C THR A 136 -4.91 -15.63 7.88
N THR A 137 -3.64 -15.66 8.27
CA THR A 137 -2.75 -16.79 8.03
C THR A 137 -2.29 -17.38 9.36
N SER A 138 -2.45 -18.69 9.53
CA SER A 138 -1.87 -19.40 10.67
C SER A 138 -0.46 -19.87 10.32
N LEU A 139 0.48 -19.67 11.24
CA LEU A 139 1.86 -20.16 11.14
C LEU A 139 2.02 -21.56 11.77
N ASP A 140 0.97 -22.08 12.43
CA ASP A 140 1.00 -23.34 13.16
C ASP A 140 1.37 -24.53 12.25
N GLY A 141 2.51 -25.16 12.52
CA GLY A 141 2.96 -26.34 11.79
C GLY A 141 3.65 -26.05 10.46
N GLU A 142 3.84 -24.78 10.11
CA GLU A 142 4.57 -24.39 8.91
C GLU A 142 6.08 -24.54 9.10
N GLY A 143 6.76 -24.94 8.03
CA GLY A 143 8.18 -25.25 8.04
C GLY A 143 8.56 -26.49 8.85
N THR A 144 9.87 -26.65 9.09
CA THR A 144 10.46 -27.74 9.88
C THR A 144 11.66 -27.24 10.69
N ASP A 145 12.10 -28.02 11.68
CA ASP A 145 13.27 -27.71 12.53
C ASP A 145 14.54 -27.29 11.75
N ASN A 146 14.70 -27.76 10.50
CA ASN A 146 15.90 -27.50 9.69
C ASN A 146 15.64 -26.63 8.45
N THR A 147 14.39 -26.29 8.16
CA THR A 147 14.03 -25.56 6.95
C THR A 147 12.80 -24.71 7.24
N ALA A 148 12.98 -23.40 7.18
CA ALA A 148 11.88 -22.47 7.36
C ALA A 148 10.96 -22.49 6.13
N GLU A 149 9.66 -22.33 6.35
CA GLU A 149 8.72 -21.97 5.28
C GLU A 149 8.81 -20.46 5.02
N VAL A 150 8.86 -20.06 3.75
CA VAL A 150 8.97 -18.65 3.37
C VAL A 150 7.61 -18.14 2.92
N ILE A 151 7.07 -17.17 3.63
CA ILE A 151 5.79 -16.53 3.33
C ILE A 151 6.05 -15.09 2.87
N SER A 152 5.33 -14.64 1.83
CA SER A 152 5.44 -13.29 1.28
C SER A 152 4.22 -12.46 1.67
N ALA A 153 4.45 -11.39 2.43
CA ALA A 153 3.47 -10.39 2.82
C ALA A 153 3.47 -9.14 1.91
N SER A 154 4.08 -9.23 0.72
CA SER A 154 4.34 -8.06 -0.12
C SER A 154 3.14 -7.52 -0.92
N THR A 155 2.00 -8.21 -0.93
CA THR A 155 0.87 -7.91 -1.84
C THR A 155 -0.43 -7.51 -1.16
N ASP A 156 -0.66 -7.97 0.06
CA ASP A 156 -1.93 -7.83 0.80
C ASP A 156 -1.62 -7.47 2.25
N SER A 157 -2.65 -7.14 3.03
CA SER A 157 -2.55 -7.01 4.48
C SER A 157 -2.71 -8.39 5.11
N PHE A 158 -1.84 -8.74 6.04
CA PHE A 158 -1.85 -10.04 6.70
C PHE A 158 -2.10 -9.92 8.21
N GLU A 159 -3.00 -10.77 8.71
CA GLU A 159 -3.11 -11.09 10.13
C GLU A 159 -2.49 -12.47 10.35
N PHE A 160 -1.21 -12.49 10.71
CA PHE A 160 -0.54 -13.72 11.10
C PHE A 160 -0.92 -14.11 12.53
N SER A 161 -1.18 -15.39 12.72
CA SER A 161 -1.43 -15.98 14.03
C SER A 161 -0.49 -17.14 14.28
N ASP A 162 0.02 -17.22 15.50
CA ASP A 162 0.84 -18.34 15.95
C ASP A 162 0.41 -18.82 17.34
N SER A 163 0.45 -20.13 17.54
CA SER A 163 0.13 -20.79 18.79
C SER A 163 1.38 -21.31 19.47
N PHE A 164 1.62 -20.87 20.70
CA PHE A 164 2.71 -21.39 21.54
C PHE A 164 2.58 -22.89 21.85
N ALA A 165 1.46 -23.52 21.50
CA ALA A 165 1.25 -24.97 21.63
C ALA A 165 1.66 -25.76 20.38
N VAL A 166 1.99 -25.11 19.27
CA VAL A 166 2.33 -25.74 17.99
C VAL A 166 3.73 -25.30 17.56
N ALA A 167 4.52 -26.22 17.01
CA ALA A 167 5.84 -25.90 16.51
C ALA A 167 5.74 -25.29 15.10
N ASN A 168 6.63 -24.38 14.77
CA ASN A 168 6.80 -23.84 13.43
C ASN A 168 8.25 -23.39 13.22
N ASN A 169 8.58 -23.10 11.96
CA ASN A 169 9.77 -22.36 11.59
C ASN A 169 9.47 -21.56 10.32
N VAL A 170 9.30 -20.25 10.42
CA VAL A 170 8.78 -19.40 9.34
C VAL A 170 9.65 -18.17 9.14
N GLU A 171 9.90 -17.83 7.87
CA GLU A 171 10.45 -16.56 7.42
C GLU A 171 9.35 -15.78 6.68
N ILE A 172 9.01 -14.59 7.17
CA ILE A 172 8.06 -13.68 6.52
C ILE A 172 8.84 -12.58 5.83
N THR A 173 8.64 -12.43 4.52
CA THR A 173 9.24 -11.38 3.69
C THR A 173 8.20 -10.33 3.34
N GLY A 174 8.61 -9.07 3.18
CA GLY A 174 7.70 -8.01 2.76
C GLY A 174 6.70 -7.54 3.82
N PHE A 175 6.91 -7.88 5.10
CA PHE A 175 6.08 -7.44 6.21
C PHE A 175 6.02 -5.90 6.27
N GLY A 176 4.82 -5.34 6.33
CA GLY A 176 4.53 -3.93 6.13
C GLY A 176 3.67 -3.30 7.22
N SER A 177 3.44 -1.99 7.09
CA SER A 177 2.68 -1.18 8.06
C SER A 177 1.21 -1.61 8.25
N ASP A 178 0.70 -2.41 7.33
CA ASP A 178 -0.65 -2.96 7.30
C ASP A 178 -0.72 -4.43 7.75
N ASP A 179 0.40 -5.01 8.21
CA ASP A 179 0.45 -6.37 8.73
C ASP A 179 0.46 -6.42 10.27
N SER A 180 0.00 -7.55 10.80
CA SER A 180 0.12 -7.87 12.22
C SER A 180 0.50 -9.33 12.45
N LEU A 181 1.23 -9.58 13.54
CA LEU A 181 1.58 -10.91 14.02
C LEU A 181 1.14 -11.06 15.46
N THR A 182 0.24 -12.01 15.71
CA THR A 182 -0.30 -12.28 17.05
C THR A 182 0.08 -13.67 17.55
N PHE A 183 0.60 -13.72 18.77
CA PHE A 183 0.92 -14.98 19.43
C PHE A 183 -0.13 -15.31 20.49
N SER A 184 -0.60 -16.56 20.50
CA SER A 184 -1.55 -17.06 21.48
C SER A 184 -0.86 -18.00 22.47
N GLY A 185 -1.32 -18.01 23.72
CA GLY A 185 -0.76 -18.86 24.79
C GLY A 185 0.51 -18.31 25.45
N VAL A 186 0.89 -17.06 25.17
CA VAL A 186 2.02 -16.34 25.79
C VAL A 186 1.57 -15.00 26.36
N THR A 187 2.40 -14.41 27.20
CA THR A 187 2.25 -13.02 27.65
C THR A 187 3.14 -12.09 26.83
N PHE A 188 2.85 -10.80 26.84
CA PHE A 188 3.68 -9.81 26.18
C PHE A 188 5.13 -9.83 26.70
N ALA A 189 5.32 -10.08 28.01
CA ALA A 189 6.65 -10.21 28.60
C ALA A 189 7.43 -11.43 28.08
N ASP A 190 6.74 -12.49 27.65
CA ASP A 190 7.39 -13.64 27.01
C ASP A 190 7.87 -13.24 25.61
N LEU A 191 7.06 -12.48 24.85
CA LEU A 191 7.47 -11.94 23.55
C LEU A 191 8.66 -10.98 23.66
N GLU A 192 8.65 -10.06 24.63
CA GLU A 192 9.77 -9.13 24.85
C GLU A 192 11.09 -9.85 25.13
N GLN A 193 11.04 -10.95 25.89
CA GLN A 193 12.24 -11.74 26.21
C GLN A 193 12.72 -12.60 25.03
N SER A 194 11.81 -12.97 24.13
CA SER A 194 12.09 -13.80 22.95
C SER A 194 12.41 -12.97 21.70
N TYR A 195 12.12 -11.67 21.71
CA TYR A 195 12.39 -10.77 20.60
C TYR A 195 13.88 -10.50 20.45
N VAL A 196 14.37 -10.66 19.23
CA VAL A 196 15.74 -10.31 18.82
C VAL A 196 15.68 -9.53 17.52
N SER A 197 16.55 -8.54 17.37
CA SER A 197 16.85 -7.96 16.05
C SER A 197 18.34 -7.95 15.81
N ASP A 198 18.75 -8.19 14.56
CA ASP A 198 20.13 -8.16 14.11
C ASP A 198 20.50 -6.87 13.34
N GLY A 199 19.59 -5.90 13.28
CA GLY A 199 19.75 -4.69 12.46
C GLY A 199 19.00 -4.74 11.11
N THR A 200 18.70 -5.94 10.62
CA THR A 200 18.07 -6.20 9.32
C THR A 200 16.75 -6.91 9.48
N SER A 201 16.71 -7.98 10.28
CA SER A 201 15.53 -8.78 10.57
C SER A 201 15.13 -8.65 12.04
N ALA A 202 13.85 -8.88 12.31
CA ALA A 202 13.33 -9.11 13.65
C ALA A 202 12.96 -10.60 13.78
N SER A 203 13.22 -11.22 14.91
CA SER A 203 12.86 -12.62 15.15
C SER A 203 12.29 -12.84 16.53
N ILE A 204 11.38 -13.79 16.63
CA ILE A 204 10.79 -14.27 17.87
C ILE A 204 10.93 -15.78 17.90
N THR A 205 11.59 -16.29 18.94
CA THR A 205 11.67 -17.72 19.19
C THR A 205 11.10 -18.05 20.55
N LEU A 206 10.07 -18.88 20.56
CA LEU A 206 9.33 -19.30 21.74
C LEU A 206 9.52 -20.81 21.96
N ASN A 207 9.74 -21.24 23.20
CA ASN A 207 9.90 -22.65 23.55
C ASN A 207 8.94 -23.10 24.65
N ASN A 208 7.97 -23.93 24.28
CA ASN A 208 7.02 -24.54 25.19
C ASN A 208 7.40 -26.00 25.46
N ASN A 209 8.27 -26.23 26.45
CA ASN A 209 8.65 -27.57 26.90
C ASN A 209 9.17 -28.49 25.77
N GLY A 210 9.89 -27.93 24.80
CA GLY A 210 10.43 -28.65 23.64
C GLY A 210 9.64 -28.49 22.35
N ILE A 211 8.49 -27.82 22.37
CA ILE A 211 7.80 -27.33 21.18
C ILE A 211 8.35 -25.93 20.88
N VAL A 212 9.04 -25.77 19.75
CA VAL A 212 9.67 -24.51 19.37
C VAL A 212 8.86 -23.87 18.24
N SER A 213 8.47 -22.62 18.44
CA SER A 213 7.98 -21.72 17.39
C SER A 213 9.07 -20.68 17.12
N SER A 214 9.37 -20.46 15.85
CA SER A 214 10.37 -19.50 15.40
C SER A 214 9.84 -18.74 14.19
N VAL A 215 9.66 -17.44 14.35
CA VAL A 215 9.20 -16.54 13.29
C VAL A 215 10.26 -15.47 13.07
N GLU A 216 10.75 -15.34 11.85
CA GLU A 216 11.64 -14.25 11.42
C GLU A 216 10.90 -13.33 10.45
N LEU A 217 10.88 -12.04 10.75
CA LEU A 217 10.42 -10.99 9.85
C LEU A 217 11.63 -10.39 9.13
N VAL A 218 11.81 -10.82 7.88
CA VAL A 218 12.98 -10.51 7.06
C VAL A 218 12.90 -9.08 6.55
N GLY A 219 13.92 -8.29 6.85
CA GLY A 219 14.06 -6.92 6.34
C GLY A 219 13.36 -5.83 7.15
N VAL A 220 12.72 -6.15 8.28
CA VAL A 220 11.99 -5.19 9.14
C VAL A 220 12.57 -4.99 10.55
N GLY A 221 13.75 -5.55 10.85
CA GLY A 221 14.38 -5.41 12.17
C GLY A 221 14.84 -3.99 12.50
N GLY A 222 15.39 -3.29 11.51
CA GLY A 222 15.90 -1.92 11.67
C GLY A 222 16.84 -1.77 12.87
N SER A 223 16.92 -0.57 13.45
CA SER A 223 17.68 -0.33 14.69
C SER A 223 16.89 -0.65 15.98
N ALA A 224 15.72 -1.27 15.86
CA ALA A 224 14.87 -1.58 16.99
C ALA A 224 15.46 -2.75 17.79
N LEU A 225 15.93 -2.46 19.01
CA LEU A 225 16.52 -3.48 19.89
C LEU A 225 15.49 -4.14 20.82
N THR A 226 14.24 -3.64 20.84
CA THR A 226 13.17 -4.11 21.71
C THR A 226 11.86 -4.21 20.93
N LEU A 227 10.96 -5.07 21.41
CA LEU A 227 9.61 -5.24 20.85
C LEU A 227 8.83 -3.91 20.82
N ASP A 228 8.86 -3.15 21.92
CA ASP A 228 8.24 -1.81 21.98
C ASP A 228 8.82 -0.84 20.92
N ALA A 229 10.13 -0.90 20.67
CA ALA A 229 10.76 -0.04 19.68
C ALA A 229 10.39 -0.48 18.25
N PHE A 230 10.16 -1.78 18.03
CA PHE A 230 9.66 -2.32 16.78
C PHE A 230 8.22 -1.89 16.50
N ASN A 231 7.30 -2.07 17.45
CA ASN A 231 5.90 -1.65 17.30
C ASN A 231 5.73 -0.11 17.21
N ALA A 232 6.78 0.67 17.53
CA ALA A 232 6.80 2.11 17.30
C ALA A 232 7.23 2.50 15.87
N LEU A 233 7.72 1.55 15.07
CA LEU A 233 8.05 1.74 13.66
C LEU A 233 6.79 1.68 12.80
N SER A 234 6.84 2.28 11.62
CA SER A 234 5.79 2.19 10.61
C SER A 234 5.99 0.95 9.72
N VAL A 235 6.09 -0.24 10.32
CA VAL A 235 6.33 -1.53 9.63
C VAL A 235 5.44 -2.68 10.12
N GLY A 236 4.38 -2.39 10.88
CA GLY A 236 3.40 -3.37 11.39
C GLY A 236 3.59 -3.66 12.88
N ASP A 237 2.71 -4.48 13.44
CA ASP A 237 2.64 -4.74 14.89
C ASP A 237 2.85 -6.23 15.24
N ILE A 238 3.58 -6.47 16.32
CA ILE A 238 3.67 -7.77 16.97
C ILE A 238 3.01 -7.71 18.34
N GLY A 239 2.11 -8.66 18.61
CA GLY A 239 1.35 -8.67 19.85
C GLY A 239 0.94 -10.05 20.34
N VAL A 240 0.13 -10.03 21.39
CA VAL A 240 -0.54 -11.22 21.94
C VAL A 240 -2.02 -11.17 21.62
N ALA A 241 -2.61 -12.33 21.33
CA ALA A 241 -4.05 -12.50 21.12
C ALA A 241 -4.85 -12.50 22.45
#